data_AF-A0A1H5BVP2-F1
#
_entry.id   AF-A0A1H5BVP2-F1
#
_cell.length_a   1.000
_cell.length_b   1.000
_cell.length_c   1.000
_cell.angle_alpha   90.00
_cell.angle_beta   90.00
_cell.angle_gamma   90.00
#
_symmetry.space_group_name_H-M   'P 1'
#
loop_
_entity.id
_entity.type
_entity.pdbx_description
1 polymer ?
#
loop_
_entity_poly.entity_id
_entity_poly.type
_entity_poly.pdbx_seq_one_letter_code
_entity_poly.pdbx_strand_id
1 'polypeptide(L)' 'MTVHILVRSSGKRGWMLRCDLCEHRFDAAVAGRREAVAFARTNGWIVGEATWCPMCAATHTIRRTA' A
#
# COMPACT_ATOMS: atom_id res chain seq x y z
N MET A 1 14.63 2.11 -8.36
CA MET A 1 13.14 2.11 -8.37
C MET A 1 12.65 2.72 -7.08
N THR A 2 12.19 3.97 -7.16
CA THR A 2 11.84 4.80 -6.00
C THR A 2 10.39 4.51 -5.63
N VAL A 3 10.17 3.99 -4.43
CA VAL A 3 8.83 3.73 -3.88
C VAL A 3 8.25 5.09 -3.47
N HIS A 4 7.62 5.79 -4.41
CA HIS A 4 7.05 7.14 -4.25
C HIS A 4 5.77 7.20 -3.36
N ILE A 5 5.48 6.11 -2.67
CA ILE A 5 4.16 5.74 -2.14
C ILE A 5 4.17 5.50 -0.63
N LEU A 6 5.36 5.39 -0.04
CA LEU A 6 5.55 5.26 1.40
C LEU A 6 6.06 6.59 1.94
N VAL A 7 5.14 7.39 2.47
CA VAL A 7 5.46 8.69 3.07
C VAL A 7 5.47 8.51 4.58
N ARG A 8 6.52 9.00 5.25
CA ARG A 8 6.52 9.05 6.71
C ARG A 8 5.43 10.04 7.14
N SER A 9 4.49 9.58 7.95
CA SER A 9 3.42 10.45 8.45
C SER A 9 4.04 11.53 9.34
N SER A 10 3.81 12.80 9.04
CA SER A 10 4.42 13.93 9.77
C SER A 10 3.89 14.09 11.19
N GLY A 11 2.70 13.54 11.48
CA GLY A 11 2.03 13.64 12.79
C GLY A 11 2.00 12.36 13.63
N LYS A 12 2.33 11.19 13.06
CA LYS A 12 2.36 9.89 13.76
C LYS A 12 3.66 9.16 13.44
N ARG A 13 4.24 8.44 14.41
CA ARG A 13 5.38 7.54 14.16
C ARG A 13 4.90 6.36 13.30
N GLY A 14 4.82 6.58 11.99
CA GLY A 14 4.22 5.63 11.06
C GLY A 14 4.48 5.99 9.61
N TRP A 15 3.99 5.12 8.74
CA TRP A 15 4.11 5.19 7.30
C TRP A 15 2.72 5.19 6.67
N MET A 16 2.50 6.07 5.70
CA MET A 16 1.28 6.09 4.90
C MET A 16 1.56 5.44 3.56
N LEU A 17 0.70 4.51 3.16
CA LEU A 17 0.63 3.94 1.81
C LEU A 17 -0.55 4.57 1.07
N ARG A 18 -0.38 4.82 -0.23
CA ARG A 18 -1.44 5.29 -1.14
C ARG A 18 -1.63 4.32 -2.28
N CYS A 19 -2.87 3.99 -2.61
CA CYS A 19 -3.22 3.21 -3.79
C CYS A 19 -3.02 4.05 -5.06
N ASP A 20 -2.35 3.49 -6.05
CA ASP A 20 -2.06 4.17 -7.33
C ASP A 20 -3.31 4.34 -8.21
N LEU A 21 -4.40 3.61 -7.96
CA LEU A 21 -5.62 3.64 -8.78
C LEU A 21 -6.75 4.49 -8.21
N CYS A 22 -6.95 4.46 -6.89
CA CYS A 22 -8.11 5.11 -6.25
C CYS A 22 -7.73 6.06 -5.12
N GLU A 23 -6.44 6.33 -4.94
CA GLU A 23 -5.88 7.20 -3.91
C GLU A 23 -6.21 6.81 -2.46
N HIS A 24 -6.84 5.65 -2.24
CA HIS A 24 -7.12 5.11 -0.91
C HIS A 24 -5.83 5.05 -0.10
N ARG A 25 -5.92 5.40 1.19
CA ARG A 25 -4.76 5.54 2.08
C ARG A 25 -4.81 4.53 3.20
N PHE A 26 -3.64 4.06 3.60
CA PHE A 26 -3.46 3.16 4.73
C PHE A 26 -2.30 3.62 5.60
N ASP A 27 -2.59 3.92 6.86
CA ASP A 27 -1.60 4.34 7.85
C ASP A 27 -1.09 3.13 8.63
N ALA A 28 0.17 2.76 8.37
CA ALA A 28 0.90 1.75 9.12
C ALA A 28 1.64 2.41 10.29
N ALA A 29 1.14 2.21 11.52
CA ALA A 29 1.73 2.73 12.76
C ALA A 29 2.96 1.93 13.23
N VAL A 30 3.93 1.73 12.33
CA VAL A 30 5.18 1.01 12.58
C VAL A 30 6.39 1.90 12.32
N ALA A 31 7.51 1.61 12.98
CA ALA A 31 8.69 2.44 12.89
C ALA A 31 9.45 2.24 11.56
N GLY A 32 9.59 0.99 11.12
CA GLY A 32 10.38 0.61 9.96
C GLY A 32 9.60 0.63 8.65
N ARG A 33 10.25 1.07 7.57
CA ARG A 33 9.67 1.00 6.22
C ARG A 33 9.39 -0.44 5.77
N ARG A 34 10.31 -1.36 6.08
CA ARG A 34 10.13 -2.79 5.76
C ARG A 34 8.96 -3.39 6.55
N GLU A 35 8.81 -2.99 7.80
CA GLU A 35 7.66 -3.37 8.63
C GLU A 35 6.36 -2.82 8.05
N ALA A 36 6.36 -1.57 7.56
CA ALA A 36 5.18 -0.97 6.94
C ALA A 36 4.75 -1.71 5.67
N VAL A 37 5.72 -2.13 4.85
CA VAL A 37 5.47 -2.97 3.66
C VAL A 37 4.91 -4.32 4.07
N ALA A 38 5.51 -4.99 5.05
CA ALA A 38 5.04 -6.29 5.53
C ALA A 38 3.62 -6.18 6.10
N PHE A 39 3.37 -5.17 6.93
CA PHE A 39 2.07 -4.89 7.51
C PHE A 39 1.00 -4.61 6.45
N ALA A 40 1.31 -3.79 5.44
CA ALA A 40 0.41 -3.54 4.33
C ALA A 40 0.08 -4.82 3.54
N ARG A 41 1.10 -5.64 3.24
CA ARG A 41 0.91 -6.94 2.55
C ARG A 41 0.03 -7.89 3.35
N THR A 42 0.22 -7.98 4.67
CA THR A 42 -0.66 -8.76 5.55
C THR A 42 -2.11 -8.26 5.51
N ASN A 43 -2.34 -6.96 5.30
CA ASN A 43 -3.66 -6.37 5.12
C ASN A 43 -4.18 -6.45 3.68
N GLY A 44 -3.57 -7.28 2.82
CA GLY A 44 -4.02 -7.53 1.45
C GLY A 44 -3.60 -6.47 0.43
N TRP A 45 -2.69 -5.56 0.78
CA TRP A 45 -2.14 -4.61 -0.18
C TRP A 45 -1.08 -5.27 -1.06
N ILE A 46 -1.14 -4.99 -2.35
CA ILE A 46 -0.02 -5.26 -3.25
C ILE A 46 0.97 -4.10 -3.08
N VAL A 47 2.23 -4.42 -2.80
CA VAL A 47 3.29 -3.42 -2.63
C VAL A 47 4.54 -3.90 -3.36
N GLY A 48 4.90 -3.23 -4.45
CA GLY A 48 6.03 -3.58 -5.32
C GLY A 48 6.25 -2.50 -6.38
N GLU A 49 6.18 -2.88 -7.66
CA GLU A 49 6.23 -1.93 -8.80
C GLU A 49 5.01 -0.99 -8.83
N ALA A 50 3.85 -1.50 -8.40
CA ALA A 50 2.65 -0.72 -8.13
C ALA A 50 2.19 -0.97 -6.68
N THR A 51 1.44 -0.03 -6.12
CA THR A 51 0.74 -0.19 -4.85
C THR A 51 -0.76 -0.11 -5.03
N TRP A 52 -1.44 -1.21 -4.74
CA TRP A 52 -2.89 -1.33 -4.89
C TRP A 52 -3.53 -1.70 -3.57
N CYS A 53 -4.66 -1.05 -3.27
CA CYS A 53 -5.50 -1.47 -2.16
C CYS A 53 -6.17 -2.82 -2.48
N PRO A 54 -6.63 -3.56 -1.46
CA PRO A 54 -7.21 -4.89 -1.65
C PRO A 54 -8.35 -4.92 -2.67
N MET A 55 -9.21 -3.88 -2.65
CA MET A 55 -10.33 -3.77 -3.59
C MET A 55 -9.87 -3.61 -5.04
N CYS A 56 -8.95 -2.67 -5.29
CA CYS A 56 -8.41 -2.45 -6.62
C CYS A 56 -7.65 -3.68 -7.15
N ALA A 57 -6.90 -4.36 -6.28
CA ALA A 57 -6.19 -5.59 -6.63
C ALA A 57 -7.19 -6.71 -7.02
N ALA A 58 -8.26 -6.89 -6.24
CA ALA A 58 -9.31 -7.86 -6.54
C ALA A 58 -10.02 -7.53 -7.87
N THR A 59 -10.44 -6.28 -8.09
CA THR A 59 -11.10 -5.85 -9.33
C THR A 59 -10.20 -6.05 -10.56
N HIS A 60 -8.91 -5.73 -10.45
CA HIS A 60 -7.96 -5.93 -11.54
C HIS A 60 -7.75 -7.41 -11.85
N THR A 61 -7.72 -8.27 -10.82
CA THR A 61 -7.56 -9.72 -11.00
C THR A 61 -8.77 -10.33 -11.71
N ILE A 62 -9.99 -9.95 -11.29
CA ILE A 62 -11.24 -10.41 -11.90
C ILE A 62 -11.29 -10.07 -13.40
N ARG A 63 -10.85 -8.85 -13.78
CA ARG A 63 -10.81 -8.41 -15.19
C ARG A 63 -9.78 -9.15 -16.06
N ARG A 64 -8.79 -9.82 -15.47
CA ARG A 64 -7.80 -10.62 -16.21
C ARG A 64 -8.26 -12.06 -16.46
N THR A 65 -9.18 -12.57 -15.64
CA THR A 65 -9.71 -13.93 -15.74
C THR A 65 -11.05 -14.03 -16.47
N ALA A 66 -11.72 -12.89 -16.70
CA ALA A 66 -12.94 -12.78 -17.51
C ALA A 66 -12.60 -12.49 -18.97
#